data_AF-A0A817EYK9-F1
#
_entry.id   AF-A0A817EYK9-F1
#
_cell.length_a   1.000
_cell.length_b   1.000
_cell.length_c   1.000
_cell.angle_alpha   90.00
_cell.angle_beta   90.00
_cell.angle_gamma   90.00
#
_symmetry.space_group_name_H-M   'P 1'
#
loop_
_entity.id
_entity.type
_entity.pdbx_description
1 polymer ?
#
loop_
_entity_poly.entity_id
_entity_poly.type
_entity_poly.pdbx_seq_one_letter_code
_entity_poly.pdbx_strand_id
1 'polypeptide(L)'
;MSSIIILLLYLIIFESIFAVRLLNTTSGIYIGQTVNYRDITIQQYLGIEYGRIRKRFDRAEKIIRENNTIINATSFGPVCKPTISLCTTNGDKYSLTTSCSVNYGIFSIISSPSEQCLFLNVYIPMINNNNSNDDNNNNNNNNERKKPIFMWIHGGSGQVGTGNVFDGTILAALGDIIVVTFNFRLNLFGFLSSGDERLEGNFGLYDQSMVLDWIYENSEALGGDIERITVGGHSAGAPHAYYLAMSPFNQGRIRRLILQSGCPFHNWSHIKANQAIERFNTVVHDNQCGMMTTFDEKLKCLREKDYDLIAEHEHHTYTSSNHTNVVIHGDYMNRFQENLNSNDTQTDIDMLIGSTEDEGVYVAVIPINIEQSNQEATTDDNVNFTNISLKFLDAMLPDKTCLHEKALELYYINKISNDCSQSLDCYCSLFYNYSRL
;
A
#
# COMPACT_ATOMS: atom_id res chain seq x y z
N MET A 1 -12.32 58.52 -4.96
CA MET A 1 -12.51 57.43 -5.95
C MET A 1 -11.28 56.55 -6.12
N SER A 2 -10.05 57.09 -6.19
CA SER A 2 -8.84 56.29 -6.48
C SER A 2 -8.47 55.25 -5.41
N SER A 3 -8.63 55.54 -4.11
CA SER A 3 -8.24 54.60 -3.04
C SER A 3 -9.18 53.38 -2.89
N ILE A 4 -10.46 53.52 -3.24
CA ILE A 4 -11.44 52.43 -3.17
C ILE A 4 -11.21 51.43 -4.31
N ILE A 5 -10.84 51.92 -5.49
CA ILE A 5 -10.52 51.09 -6.66
C ILE A 5 -9.23 50.30 -6.42
N ILE A 6 -8.22 50.91 -5.78
CA ILE A 6 -6.98 50.22 -5.41
C ILE A 6 -7.25 49.13 -4.36
N LEU A 7 -8.12 49.39 -3.37
CA LEU A 7 -8.49 48.40 -2.35
C LEU A 7 -9.30 47.24 -2.95
N LEU A 8 -10.22 47.51 -3.87
CA LEU A 8 -11.00 46.51 -4.60
C LEU A 8 -10.11 45.69 -5.53
N LEU A 9 -9.18 46.32 -6.24
CA LEU A 9 -8.18 45.61 -7.04
C LEU A 9 -7.27 44.76 -6.16
N TYR A 10 -6.83 45.25 -4.99
CA TYR A 10 -6.08 44.43 -4.04
C TYR A 10 -6.90 43.25 -3.54
N LEU A 11 -8.18 43.42 -3.21
CA LEU A 11 -9.07 42.33 -2.77
C LEU A 11 -9.32 41.30 -3.88
N ILE A 12 -9.52 41.73 -5.12
CA ILE A 12 -9.69 40.84 -6.29
C ILE A 12 -8.37 40.11 -6.61
N ILE A 13 -7.23 40.80 -6.49
CA ILE A 13 -5.90 40.20 -6.65
C ILE A 13 -5.61 39.23 -5.48
N PHE A 14 -6.04 39.53 -4.26
CA PHE A 14 -5.89 38.63 -3.11
C PHE A 14 -6.78 37.38 -3.22
N GLU A 15 -8.03 37.52 -3.69
CA GLU A 15 -8.92 36.39 -3.98
C GLU A 15 -8.41 35.51 -5.11
N SER A 16 -7.75 36.08 -6.12
CA SER A 16 -7.20 35.32 -7.26
C SER A 16 -5.85 34.67 -6.99
N ILE A 17 -5.03 35.21 -6.07
CA ILE A 17 -3.73 34.64 -5.68
C ILE A 17 -3.87 33.59 -4.55
N PHE A 18 -4.89 33.72 -3.69
CA PHE A 18 -5.14 32.81 -2.56
C PHE A 18 -6.56 32.24 -2.57
N ALA A 19 -7.03 31.76 -3.71
CA ALA A 19 -8.23 30.94 -3.75
C ALA A 19 -7.97 29.63 -2.98
N VAL A 20 -8.21 29.64 -1.67
CA VAL A 20 -8.17 28.46 -0.82
C VAL A 20 -9.21 27.49 -1.33
N ARG A 21 -8.77 26.43 -2.01
CA ARG A 21 -9.68 25.44 -2.57
C ARG A 21 -10.09 24.47 -1.47
N LEU A 22 -11.39 24.47 -1.16
CA LEU A 22 -12.01 23.54 -0.23
C LEU A 22 -12.39 22.26 -0.98
N LEU A 23 -12.05 21.12 -0.41
CA LEU A 23 -12.55 19.82 -0.85
C LEU A 23 -13.65 19.37 0.12
N ASN A 24 -14.89 19.39 -0.35
CA ASN A 24 -16.04 18.92 0.42
C ASN A 24 -16.27 17.42 0.17
N THR A 25 -16.16 16.60 1.22
CA THR A 25 -16.25 15.14 1.12
C THR A 25 -17.20 14.59 2.19
N THR A 26 -17.62 13.33 2.04
CA THR A 26 -18.38 12.60 3.07
C THR A 26 -17.64 12.53 4.41
N SER A 27 -16.30 12.56 4.38
CA SER A 27 -15.45 12.55 5.57
C SER A 27 -15.14 13.94 6.14
N GLY A 28 -15.68 15.02 5.57
CA GLY A 28 -15.48 16.41 6.02
C GLY A 28 -15.02 17.37 4.92
N ILE A 29 -14.86 18.64 5.30
CA ILE A 29 -14.39 19.72 4.42
C ILE A 29 -12.90 19.95 4.69
N TYR A 30 -12.07 19.88 3.65
CA TYR A 30 -10.62 19.97 3.78
C TYR A 30 -10.04 21.17 3.06
N ILE A 31 -9.06 21.82 3.68
CA ILE A 31 -8.13 22.76 3.02
C ILE A 31 -6.87 21.99 2.64
N GLY A 32 -6.56 21.98 1.35
CA GLY A 32 -5.32 21.40 0.82
C GLY A 32 -4.21 22.44 0.63
N GLN A 33 -3.16 22.03 -0.07
CA GLN A 33 -2.10 22.91 -0.54
C GLN A 33 -2.00 22.87 -2.07
N THR A 34 -1.52 23.97 -2.63
CA THR A 34 -1.27 24.10 -4.06
C THR A 34 0.22 23.94 -4.33
N VAL A 35 0.58 23.02 -5.22
CA VAL A 35 1.95 22.76 -5.66
C VAL A 35 2.01 22.85 -7.18
N ASN A 36 3.04 23.48 -7.72
CA ASN A 36 3.22 23.60 -9.16
C ASN A 36 4.30 22.62 -9.64
N TYR A 37 4.00 21.89 -10.71
CA TYR A 37 4.98 21.12 -11.45
C TYR A 37 4.97 21.58 -12.92
N ARG A 38 6.04 22.29 -13.33
CA ARG A 38 6.09 23.05 -14.59
C ARG A 38 4.91 24.03 -14.64
N ASP A 39 4.12 24.00 -15.72
CA ASP A 39 2.96 24.88 -15.93
C ASP A 39 1.64 24.28 -15.42
N ILE A 40 1.71 23.15 -14.70
CA ILE A 40 0.55 22.43 -14.17
C ILE A 40 0.47 22.65 -12.66
N THR A 41 -0.69 23.16 -12.24
CA THR A 41 -1.03 23.37 -10.84
C THR A 41 -1.66 22.10 -10.27
N ILE A 42 -1.18 21.59 -9.15
CA ILE A 42 -1.70 20.40 -8.45
C ILE A 42 -2.30 20.83 -7.11
N GLN A 43 -3.53 20.41 -6.84
CA GLN A 43 -4.15 20.51 -5.53
C GLN A 43 -3.90 19.21 -4.77
N GLN A 44 -3.21 19.33 -3.64
CA GLN A 44 -2.87 18.21 -2.77
C GLN A 44 -3.68 18.29 -1.49
N TYR A 45 -4.26 17.17 -1.09
CA TYR A 45 -4.89 16.99 0.21
C TYR A 45 -4.21 15.80 0.88
N LEU A 46 -3.38 16.09 1.88
CA LEU A 46 -2.56 15.11 2.60
C LEU A 46 -3.17 14.86 3.98
N GLY A 47 -3.30 13.60 4.38
CA GLY A 47 -3.82 13.24 5.70
C GLY A 47 -5.35 13.35 5.85
N ILE A 48 -6.12 12.99 4.82
CA ILE A 48 -7.57 12.83 4.92
C ILE A 48 -7.86 11.55 5.70
N GLU A 49 -8.61 11.65 6.79
CA GLU A 49 -8.99 10.49 7.59
C GLU A 49 -10.21 9.80 6.98
N TYR A 50 -10.05 8.56 6.52
CA TYR A 50 -11.13 7.81 5.86
C TYR A 50 -11.75 6.73 6.77
N GLY A 51 -11.01 6.25 7.77
CA GLY A 51 -11.45 5.21 8.68
C GLY A 51 -11.00 5.44 10.13
N ARG A 52 -11.70 4.80 11.07
CA ARG A 52 -11.38 4.79 12.50
C ARG A 52 -11.29 3.36 13.01
N ILE A 53 -10.19 3.03 13.67
CA ILE A 53 -10.04 1.75 14.36
C ILE A 53 -10.52 1.93 15.79
N ARG A 54 -11.71 1.43 16.12
CA ARG A 54 -12.23 1.48 17.51
C ARG A 54 -11.65 0.39 18.40
N LYS A 55 -11.39 -0.76 17.79
CA LYS A 55 -11.00 -1.97 18.49
C LYS A 55 -10.07 -2.77 17.58
N ARG A 56 -8.97 -3.25 18.15
CA ARG A 56 -8.02 -4.10 17.42
C ARG A 56 -8.69 -5.38 16.96
N PHE A 57 -8.27 -5.86 15.78
CA PHE A 57 -8.79 -7.08 15.18
C PHE A 57 -10.31 -7.05 14.92
N ASP A 58 -10.85 -5.87 14.58
CA ASP A 58 -12.23 -5.68 14.10
C ASP A 58 -12.20 -4.83 12.81
N ARG A 59 -13.29 -4.84 12.03
CA ARG A 59 -13.43 -3.92 10.87
C ARG A 59 -13.39 -2.46 11.34
N ALA A 60 -12.76 -1.59 10.55
CA ALA A 60 -12.73 -0.17 10.86
C ALA A 60 -14.09 0.48 10.57
N GLU A 61 -14.38 1.56 11.28
CA GLU A 61 -15.57 2.38 11.04
C GLU A 61 -15.24 3.48 10.04
N LYS A 62 -16.13 3.68 9.07
CA LYS A 62 -16.02 4.79 8.13
C LYS A 62 -16.16 6.14 8.85
N ILE A 63 -15.35 7.12 8.45
CA ILE A 63 -15.51 8.51 8.90
C ILE A 63 -16.61 9.20 8.10
N ILE A 64 -17.63 9.71 8.80
CA ILE A 64 -18.63 10.62 8.24
C ILE A 64 -18.63 11.89 9.11
N ARG A 65 -18.56 13.06 8.49
CA ARG A 65 -18.61 14.34 9.20
C ARG A 65 -19.74 15.20 8.62
N GLU A 66 -20.74 15.49 9.43
CA GLU A 66 -21.91 16.32 9.05
C GLU A 66 -21.68 17.82 9.30
N ASN A 67 -20.61 18.18 10.01
CA ASN A 67 -20.38 19.55 10.48
C ASN A 67 -19.51 20.36 9.50
N ASN A 68 -19.75 21.67 9.40
CA ASN A 68 -18.96 22.67 8.66
C ASN A 68 -17.51 22.86 9.18
N THR A 69 -16.96 21.90 9.93
CA THR A 69 -15.60 21.98 10.44
C THR A 69 -14.63 21.79 9.29
N ILE A 70 -13.86 22.84 9.02
CA ILE A 70 -12.80 22.82 8.01
C ILE A 70 -11.54 22.23 8.63
N ILE A 71 -10.99 21.19 8.00
CA ILE A 71 -9.82 20.45 8.47
C ILE A 71 -8.63 20.78 7.57
N ASN A 72 -7.47 21.01 8.18
CA ASN A 72 -6.25 21.24 7.44
C ASN A 72 -5.66 19.89 6.96
N ALA A 73 -5.57 19.71 5.64
CA ALA A 73 -5.01 18.55 4.96
C ALA A 73 -3.77 18.94 4.13
N THR A 74 -2.84 19.68 4.73
CA THR A 74 -1.56 20.07 4.12
C THR A 74 -0.37 19.24 4.61
N SER A 75 -0.61 18.23 5.45
CA SER A 75 0.44 17.39 6.02
C SER A 75 -0.04 15.96 6.13
N PHE A 76 0.87 15.01 5.87
CA PHE A 76 0.55 13.60 5.94
C PHE A 76 0.02 13.19 7.33
N GLY A 77 -1.01 12.34 7.33
CA GLY A 77 -1.50 11.70 8.55
C GLY A 77 -0.49 10.70 9.14
N PRO A 78 -0.74 10.22 10.38
CA PRO A 78 0.02 9.12 10.97
C PRO A 78 0.04 7.87 10.09
N VAL A 79 1.16 7.14 10.12
CA VAL A 79 1.30 5.86 9.41
C VAL A 79 0.98 4.69 10.32
N CYS A 80 0.61 3.55 9.73
CA CYS A 80 0.38 2.36 10.53
C CYS A 80 1.71 1.86 11.11
N LYS A 81 1.67 1.44 12.37
CA LYS A 81 2.86 0.88 13.01
C LYS A 81 3.35 -0.34 12.20
N PRO A 82 4.64 -0.37 11.81
CA PRO A 82 5.22 -1.54 11.16
C PRO A 82 5.51 -2.63 12.19
N THR A 83 5.77 -3.85 11.71
CA THR A 83 6.47 -4.86 12.51
C THR A 83 7.91 -4.42 12.69
N ILE A 84 8.40 -4.42 13.93
CA ILE A 84 9.74 -3.96 14.31
C ILE A 84 10.77 -4.64 13.40
N SER A 85 11.48 -3.85 12.60
CA SER A 85 12.74 -4.28 12.00
C SER A 85 13.86 -3.91 12.97
N LEU A 86 14.58 -4.94 13.41
CA LEU A 86 15.70 -4.90 14.35
C LEU A 86 16.62 -3.71 14.05
N CYS A 87 16.73 -2.79 14.99
CA CYS A 87 17.74 -1.75 14.97
C CYS A 87 18.84 -2.10 15.98
N THR A 88 20.05 -2.30 15.46
CA THR A 88 21.27 -2.29 16.26
C THR A 88 21.61 -0.84 16.60
N THR A 89 21.42 -0.43 17.86
CA THR A 89 22.10 0.75 18.38
C THR A 89 23.52 0.34 18.79
N ASN A 90 24.51 1.15 18.43
CA ASN A 90 25.94 1.01 18.75
C ASN A 90 26.21 0.22 20.04
N GLY A 91 26.63 -1.05 19.89
CA GLY A 91 27.01 -1.94 20.99
C GLY A 91 25.84 -2.72 21.59
N ASP A 92 25.65 -3.95 21.11
CA ASP A 92 25.14 -5.15 21.80
C ASP A 92 23.82 -5.10 22.59
N LYS A 93 23.02 -4.04 22.50
CA LYS A 93 21.68 -3.99 23.11
C LYS A 93 20.66 -3.43 22.16
N TYR A 94 19.74 -4.30 21.74
CA TYR A 94 18.48 -3.93 21.10
C TYR A 94 17.76 -2.90 21.97
N SER A 95 17.55 -1.68 21.45
CA SER A 95 16.77 -0.65 22.12
C SER A 95 15.49 -0.41 21.34
N LEU A 96 14.35 -0.65 21.99
CA LEU A 96 13.01 -0.30 21.55
C LEU A 96 12.89 1.22 21.41
N THR A 97 13.34 1.79 20.30
CA THR A 97 13.19 3.21 20.03
C THR A 97 12.61 3.46 18.66
N THR A 98 11.59 4.33 18.63
CA THR A 98 10.95 4.91 17.44
C THR A 98 11.86 5.84 16.62
N SER A 99 13.13 5.98 17.02
CA SER A 99 14.10 6.96 16.49
C SER A 99 15.13 6.36 15.56
N CYS A 100 14.84 5.22 14.94
CA CYS A 100 15.79 4.58 14.05
C CYS A 100 15.61 5.13 12.62
N SER A 101 16.51 6.04 12.22
CA SER A 101 16.60 6.57 10.86
C SER A 101 17.22 5.55 9.91
N VAL A 102 16.62 4.37 9.78
CA VAL A 102 16.99 3.43 8.73
C VAL A 102 16.32 3.92 7.45
N ASN A 103 17.10 4.42 6.51
CA ASN A 103 16.61 4.81 5.19
C ASN A 103 16.30 3.53 4.40
N TYR A 104 15.10 2.99 4.57
CA TYR A 104 14.62 1.83 3.80
C TYR A 104 14.26 2.19 2.35
N GLY A 105 14.76 3.31 1.81
CA GLY A 105 14.36 3.84 0.51
C GLY A 105 12.84 4.02 0.46
N ILE A 106 12.18 3.25 -0.40
CA ILE A 106 10.72 3.26 -0.61
C ILE A 106 9.89 2.80 0.60
N PHE A 107 10.48 2.25 1.66
CA PHE A 107 9.75 1.86 2.89
C PHE A 107 10.00 2.80 4.08
N SER A 108 10.67 3.94 3.84
CA SER A 108 10.96 4.91 4.90
C SER A 108 9.68 5.50 5.50
N ILE A 109 9.64 5.64 6.83
CA ILE A 109 8.49 6.22 7.51
C ILE A 109 8.65 7.74 7.60
N ILE A 110 7.77 8.48 6.92
CA ILE A 110 7.84 9.95 6.83
C ILE A 110 7.03 10.64 7.95
N SER A 111 6.07 9.94 8.57
CA SER A 111 5.21 10.48 9.64
C SER A 111 5.16 9.55 10.84
N SER A 112 4.76 10.06 12.01
CA SER A 112 4.72 9.30 13.25
C SER A 112 3.86 8.03 13.15
N PRO A 113 4.38 6.85 13.56
CA PRO A 113 3.60 5.62 13.65
C PRO A 113 2.46 5.72 14.67
N SER A 114 1.30 5.16 14.33
CA SER A 114 0.10 5.15 15.16
C SER A 114 -0.78 3.94 14.84
N GLU A 115 -1.57 3.49 15.80
CA GLU A 115 -2.67 2.56 15.52
C GLU A 115 -3.85 3.26 14.85
N GLN A 116 -4.01 4.56 15.08
CA GLN A 116 -4.94 5.41 14.33
C GLN A 116 -4.21 5.92 13.09
N CYS A 117 -4.24 5.12 12.03
CA CYS A 117 -3.42 5.33 10.83
C CYS A 117 -4.18 5.30 9.50
N LEU A 118 -5.52 5.19 9.52
CA LEU A 118 -6.33 5.08 8.30
C LEU A 118 -6.54 6.45 7.64
N PHE A 119 -5.49 6.91 6.98
CA PHE A 119 -5.41 8.16 6.26
C PHE A 119 -5.07 7.94 4.78
N LEU A 120 -5.61 8.80 3.93
CA LEU A 120 -5.33 8.86 2.50
C LEU A 120 -4.87 10.26 2.08
N ASN A 121 -4.20 10.32 0.94
CA ASN A 121 -3.71 11.52 0.29
C ASN A 121 -4.20 11.56 -1.14
N VAL A 122 -4.59 12.75 -1.61
CA VAL A 122 -5.15 12.95 -2.95
C VAL A 122 -4.39 14.04 -3.68
N TYR A 123 -4.04 13.78 -4.93
CA TYR A 123 -3.33 14.69 -5.83
C TYR A 123 -4.20 14.93 -7.06
N ILE A 124 -4.67 16.17 -7.24
CA ILE A 124 -5.62 16.54 -8.30
C ILE A 124 -4.95 17.54 -9.24
N PRO A 125 -4.74 17.21 -10.53
CA PRO A 125 -4.21 18.15 -11.49
C PRO A 125 -5.28 19.15 -11.90
N MET A 126 -4.93 20.42 -11.86
CA MET A 126 -5.80 21.52 -12.23
C MET A 126 -5.53 21.94 -13.66
N ILE A 127 -6.60 22.06 -14.45
CA ILE A 127 -6.51 22.63 -15.80
C ILE A 127 -6.41 24.15 -15.65
N ASN A 128 -5.31 24.74 -16.11
CA ASN A 128 -5.19 26.19 -16.26
C ASN A 128 -5.99 26.61 -17.52
N ASN A 129 -7.19 27.16 -17.34
CA ASN A 129 -8.05 27.70 -18.42
C ASN A 129 -7.46 28.92 -19.17
N ASN A 130 -6.15 29.18 -19.05
CA ASN A 130 -5.53 30.35 -19.66
C ASN A 130 -5.20 30.17 -21.15
N ASN A 131 -5.38 28.96 -21.72
CA ASN A 131 -5.08 28.66 -23.13
C ASN A 131 -6.30 28.20 -23.94
N SER A 132 -7.52 28.30 -23.42
CA SER A 132 -8.74 28.09 -24.22
C SER A 132 -9.00 29.33 -25.08
N ASN A 133 -8.20 29.49 -26.14
CA ASN A 133 -8.52 30.36 -27.29
C ASN A 133 -9.58 29.72 -28.22
N ASP A 134 -10.23 28.64 -27.79
CA ASP A 134 -11.37 28.03 -28.47
C ASP A 134 -12.71 28.63 -28.01
N ASP A 135 -12.76 29.97 -27.86
CA ASP A 135 -13.99 30.75 -27.66
C ASP A 135 -14.72 30.94 -28.99
N ASN A 136 -15.13 29.84 -29.63
CA ASN A 136 -16.03 29.90 -30.80
C ASN A 136 -17.00 28.71 -30.89
N ASN A 137 -17.38 28.10 -29.76
CA ASN A 137 -18.57 27.26 -29.73
C ASN A 137 -19.41 27.53 -28.48
N ASN A 138 -20.46 28.33 -28.68
CA ASN A 138 -21.62 28.50 -27.80
C ASN A 138 -22.39 27.17 -27.63
N ASN A 139 -21.78 26.19 -26.98
CA ASN A 139 -22.48 25.04 -26.43
C ASN A 139 -22.21 25.02 -24.92
N ASN A 140 -23.23 25.40 -24.15
CA ASN A 140 -23.32 25.30 -22.69
C ASN A 140 -23.26 23.84 -22.20
N ASN A 141 -22.20 23.11 -22.53
CA ASN A 141 -21.86 21.83 -21.93
C ASN A 141 -20.65 22.08 -21.05
N ASN A 142 -20.89 22.56 -19.83
CA ASN A 142 -19.94 22.55 -18.72
C ASN A 142 -19.64 21.10 -18.27
N ASN A 143 -19.33 20.21 -19.21
CA ASN A 143 -18.73 18.92 -18.91
C ASN A 143 -17.24 19.18 -18.75
N GLU A 144 -16.83 19.69 -17.59
CA GLU A 144 -15.47 19.46 -17.13
C GLU A 144 -15.21 17.95 -17.27
N ARG A 145 -14.30 17.58 -18.17
CA ARG A 145 -14.04 16.17 -18.47
C ARG A 145 -13.51 15.54 -17.17
N LYS A 146 -14.35 14.73 -16.51
CA LYS A 146 -13.98 13.99 -15.31
C LYS A 146 -12.66 13.24 -15.56
N LYS A 147 -11.81 13.13 -14.55
CA LYS A 147 -10.45 12.56 -14.68
C LYS A 147 -10.43 11.09 -14.29
N PRO A 148 -9.60 10.24 -14.94
CA PRO A 148 -9.31 8.91 -14.41
C PRO A 148 -8.78 9.00 -12.97
N ILE A 149 -9.06 7.98 -12.17
CA ILE A 149 -8.58 7.89 -10.79
C ILE A 149 -7.64 6.71 -10.69
N PHE A 150 -6.45 6.95 -10.15
CA PHE A 150 -5.44 5.94 -9.87
C PHE A 150 -5.27 5.77 -8.36
N MET A 151 -5.66 4.60 -7.85
CA MET A 151 -5.52 4.21 -6.45
C MET A 151 -4.27 3.34 -6.30
N TRP A 152 -3.33 3.77 -5.46
CA TRP A 152 -2.05 3.10 -5.25
C TRP A 152 -2.00 2.35 -3.92
N ILE A 153 -1.74 1.04 -3.98
CA ILE A 153 -1.53 0.16 -2.82
C ILE A 153 -0.05 -0.11 -2.65
N HIS A 154 0.52 0.39 -1.55
CA HIS A 154 1.94 0.22 -1.27
C HIS A 154 2.30 -1.25 -0.94
N GLY A 155 3.55 -1.61 -1.24
CA GLY A 155 4.14 -2.90 -0.87
C GLY A 155 4.68 -2.92 0.57
N GLY A 156 5.56 -3.89 0.84
CA GLY A 156 6.22 -4.04 2.14
C GLY A 156 5.79 -5.30 2.89
N SER A 157 5.52 -6.40 2.17
CA SER A 157 5.17 -7.70 2.75
C SER A 157 3.90 -7.68 3.64
N GLY A 158 3.12 -6.61 3.54
CA GLY A 158 2.04 -6.33 4.49
C GLY A 158 2.51 -6.03 5.91
N GLN A 159 3.83 -5.86 6.15
CA GLN A 159 4.45 -5.63 7.47
C GLN A 159 4.90 -4.20 7.68
N VAL A 160 5.36 -3.58 6.59
CA VAL A 160 5.89 -2.23 6.54
C VAL A 160 5.27 -1.50 5.36
N GLY A 161 5.60 -0.22 5.23
CA GLY A 161 5.17 0.62 4.13
C GLY A 161 4.13 1.65 4.54
N THR A 162 3.95 2.63 3.67
CA THR A 162 3.03 3.74 3.87
C THR A 162 2.65 4.34 2.52
N GLY A 163 1.48 4.95 2.42
CA GLY A 163 1.12 5.78 1.28
C GLY A 163 1.95 7.07 1.17
N ASN A 164 2.59 7.52 2.27
CA ASN A 164 3.22 8.84 2.35
C ASN A 164 4.51 8.95 1.51
N VAL A 165 5.21 7.84 1.27
CA VAL A 165 6.45 7.81 0.46
C VAL A 165 6.20 7.96 -1.04
N PHE A 166 4.96 7.83 -1.48
CA PHE A 166 4.57 7.92 -2.88
C PHE A 166 3.97 9.29 -3.17
N ASP A 167 4.81 10.24 -3.60
CA ASP A 167 4.33 11.54 -4.06
C ASP A 167 3.65 11.41 -5.43
N GLY A 168 2.32 11.59 -5.45
CA GLY A 168 1.50 11.50 -6.65
C GLY A 168 1.58 12.72 -7.57
N THR A 169 2.28 13.79 -7.19
CA THR A 169 2.27 15.09 -7.89
C THR A 169 2.68 14.99 -9.35
N ILE A 170 3.82 14.35 -9.62
CA ILE A 170 4.35 14.26 -10.99
C ILE A 170 3.46 13.38 -11.86
N LEU A 171 2.97 12.26 -11.31
CA LEU A 171 2.09 11.35 -12.03
C LEU A 171 0.74 11.99 -12.33
N ALA A 172 0.17 12.71 -11.35
CA ALA A 172 -1.06 13.49 -11.53
C ALA A 172 -0.89 14.55 -12.62
N ALA A 173 0.22 15.30 -12.60
CA ALA A 173 0.51 16.34 -13.57
C ALA A 173 0.68 15.79 -14.99
N LEU A 174 1.54 14.78 -15.18
CA LEU A 174 1.88 14.26 -16.50
C LEU A 174 0.78 13.38 -17.11
N GLY A 175 0.03 12.67 -16.27
CA GLY A 175 -1.05 11.78 -16.71
C GLY A 175 -2.42 12.46 -16.87
N ASP A 176 -2.57 13.68 -16.35
CA ASP A 176 -3.88 14.33 -16.15
C ASP A 176 -4.89 13.42 -15.42
N ILE A 177 -4.41 12.76 -14.36
CA ILE A 177 -5.18 11.81 -13.54
C ILE A 177 -5.20 12.23 -12.08
N ILE A 178 -6.24 11.81 -11.35
CA ILE A 178 -6.27 11.92 -9.89
C ILE A 178 -5.47 10.75 -9.32
N VAL A 179 -4.53 11.02 -8.43
CA VAL A 179 -3.76 9.97 -7.73
C VAL A 179 -4.21 9.92 -6.28
N VAL A 180 -4.47 8.72 -5.77
CA VAL A 180 -4.82 8.45 -4.38
C VAL A 180 -3.82 7.46 -3.80
N THR A 181 -3.14 7.87 -2.73
CA THR A 181 -2.24 7.02 -1.93
C THR A 181 -2.78 6.93 -0.52
N PHE A 182 -2.56 5.84 0.20
CA PHE A 182 -3.17 5.67 1.52
C PHE A 182 -2.40 4.69 2.39
N ASN A 183 -2.71 4.70 3.68
CA ASN A 183 -2.24 3.72 4.66
C ASN A 183 -3.35 2.71 4.95
N PHE A 184 -3.01 1.44 5.14
CA PHE A 184 -3.92 0.39 5.62
C PHE A 184 -3.24 -0.38 6.76
N ARG A 185 -4.02 -1.06 7.62
CA ARG A 185 -3.42 -1.83 8.72
C ARG A 185 -2.47 -2.90 8.19
N LEU A 186 -1.31 -2.94 8.81
CA LEU A 186 -0.24 -3.89 8.51
C LEU A 186 -0.29 -5.06 9.48
N ASN A 187 0.52 -6.08 9.22
CA ASN A 187 0.97 -7.12 10.13
C ASN A 187 -0.16 -7.88 10.85
N LEU A 188 0.07 -8.44 12.05
CA LEU A 188 -0.98 -9.11 12.82
C LEU A 188 -2.22 -8.22 13.02
N PHE A 189 -2.05 -6.91 13.15
CA PHE A 189 -3.17 -5.99 13.40
C PHE A 189 -4.09 -5.80 12.18
N GLY A 190 -3.56 -6.00 10.98
CA GLY A 190 -4.29 -5.98 9.72
C GLY A 190 -4.77 -7.34 9.26
N PHE A 191 -4.17 -8.44 9.73
CA PHE A 191 -4.35 -9.73 9.04
C PHE A 191 -4.50 -10.96 9.94
N LEU A 192 -4.38 -10.83 11.27
CA LEU A 192 -4.60 -11.96 12.19
C LEU A 192 -6.02 -12.54 12.01
N SER A 193 -6.09 -13.84 11.79
CA SER A 193 -7.32 -14.61 11.59
C SER A 193 -7.31 -15.86 12.45
N SER A 194 -8.47 -16.30 12.94
CA SER A 194 -8.64 -17.61 13.57
C SER A 194 -8.87 -18.74 12.56
N GLY A 195 -8.85 -18.45 11.27
CA GLY A 195 -9.18 -19.39 10.20
C GLY A 195 -10.66 -19.77 10.14
N ASP A 196 -11.52 -19.04 10.86
CA ASP A 196 -12.97 -19.17 10.87
C ASP A 196 -13.65 -17.82 11.15
N GLU A 197 -14.98 -17.81 11.24
CA GLU A 197 -15.80 -16.60 11.38
C GLU A 197 -15.61 -15.85 12.72
N ARG A 198 -14.99 -16.48 13.74
CA ARG A 198 -14.81 -15.84 15.06
C ARG A 198 -13.81 -14.69 14.99
N LEU A 199 -12.85 -14.78 14.08
CA LEU A 199 -11.94 -13.71 13.70
C LEU A 199 -11.56 -13.89 12.23
N GLU A 200 -12.32 -13.24 11.36
CA GLU A 200 -12.18 -13.35 9.90
C GLU A 200 -10.74 -13.04 9.42
N GLY A 201 -10.12 -12.01 10.00
CA GLY A 201 -8.84 -11.46 9.54
C GLY A 201 -9.00 -10.54 8.33
N ASN A 202 -7.93 -10.37 7.56
CA ASN A 202 -7.90 -9.51 6.35
C ASN A 202 -8.40 -8.07 6.56
N PHE A 203 -8.37 -7.55 7.77
CA PHE A 203 -8.76 -6.18 8.10
C PHE A 203 -8.02 -5.12 7.27
N GLY A 204 -6.76 -5.35 6.90
CA GLY A 204 -6.01 -4.50 5.99
C GLY A 204 -6.58 -4.47 4.57
N LEU A 205 -7.18 -5.58 4.09
CA LEU A 205 -7.90 -5.59 2.81
C LEU A 205 -9.25 -4.88 2.91
N TYR A 206 -9.96 -5.02 4.03
CA TYR A 206 -11.16 -4.24 4.31
C TYR A 206 -10.86 -2.73 4.37
N ASP A 207 -9.73 -2.34 4.97
CA ASP A 207 -9.28 -0.95 4.99
C ASP A 207 -9.02 -0.41 3.57
N GLN A 208 -8.49 -1.24 2.66
CA GLN A 208 -8.33 -0.89 1.24
C GLN A 208 -9.68 -0.72 0.53
N SER A 209 -10.65 -1.61 0.79
CA SER A 209 -12.02 -1.45 0.27
C SER A 209 -12.68 -0.16 0.77
N MET A 210 -12.45 0.24 2.02
CA MET A 210 -12.96 1.51 2.54
C MET A 210 -12.39 2.73 1.79
N VAL A 211 -11.15 2.67 1.29
CA VAL A 211 -10.60 3.73 0.43
C VAL A 211 -11.30 3.75 -0.92
N LEU A 212 -11.59 2.58 -1.51
CA LEU A 212 -12.39 2.50 -2.74
C LEU A 212 -13.80 3.06 -2.53
N ASP A 213 -14.45 2.76 -1.40
CA ASP A 213 -15.73 3.36 -0.99
C ASP A 213 -15.64 4.88 -0.89
N TRP A 214 -14.61 5.38 -0.22
CA TRP A 214 -14.37 6.80 -0.10
C TRP A 214 -14.17 7.46 -1.47
N ILE A 215 -13.42 6.85 -2.39
CA ILE A 215 -13.22 7.34 -3.76
C ILE A 215 -14.56 7.42 -4.51
N TYR A 216 -15.37 6.37 -4.43
CA TYR A 216 -16.67 6.30 -5.11
C TYR A 216 -17.63 7.40 -4.65
N GLU A 217 -17.69 7.64 -3.35
CA GLU A 217 -18.59 8.63 -2.77
C GLU A 217 -18.14 10.07 -3.01
N ASN A 218 -16.84 10.28 -3.20
CA ASN A 218 -16.25 11.61 -3.30
C ASN A 218 -15.75 11.94 -4.71
N SER A 219 -15.91 11.03 -5.68
CA SER A 219 -15.38 11.19 -7.04
C SER A 219 -15.83 12.49 -7.69
N GLU A 220 -17.08 12.91 -7.47
CA GLU A 220 -17.60 14.16 -8.04
C GLU A 220 -16.88 15.38 -7.48
N ALA A 221 -16.70 15.45 -6.15
CA ALA A 221 -15.94 16.52 -5.50
C ALA A 221 -14.47 16.56 -5.94
N LEU A 222 -13.91 15.40 -6.30
CA LEU A 222 -12.55 15.28 -6.83
C LEU A 222 -12.45 15.69 -8.31
N GLY A 223 -13.57 15.81 -9.04
CA GLY A 223 -13.58 15.92 -10.50
C GLY A 223 -13.17 14.60 -11.19
N GLY A 224 -13.33 13.47 -10.52
CA GLY A 224 -12.96 12.13 -10.97
C GLY A 224 -14.11 11.33 -11.59
N ASP A 225 -13.74 10.31 -12.36
CA ASP A 225 -14.63 9.44 -13.12
C ASP A 225 -14.65 8.02 -12.52
N ILE A 226 -15.79 7.63 -11.93
CA ILE A 226 -15.97 6.31 -11.30
C ILE A 226 -15.86 5.15 -12.28
N GLU A 227 -16.12 5.39 -13.57
CA GLU A 227 -16.01 4.35 -14.62
C GLU A 227 -14.55 4.13 -15.08
N ARG A 228 -13.62 4.97 -14.60
CA ARG A 228 -12.20 4.95 -14.96
C ARG A 228 -11.29 4.89 -13.73
N ILE A 229 -11.64 4.04 -12.77
CA ILE A 229 -10.79 3.70 -11.64
C ILE A 229 -9.80 2.61 -12.04
N THR A 230 -8.51 2.89 -11.85
CA THR A 230 -7.40 1.95 -11.98
C THR A 230 -6.77 1.74 -10.61
N VAL A 231 -6.56 0.49 -10.21
CA VAL A 231 -5.87 0.16 -8.96
C VAL A 231 -4.51 -0.42 -9.30
N GLY A 232 -3.45 0.17 -8.75
CA GLY A 232 -2.09 -0.30 -8.90
C GLY A 232 -1.47 -0.72 -7.58
N GLY A 233 -0.51 -1.63 -7.61
CA GLY A 233 0.30 -1.93 -6.44
C GLY A 233 1.64 -2.57 -6.79
N HIS A 234 2.56 -2.48 -5.83
CA HIS A 234 3.92 -3.03 -5.93
C HIS A 234 4.18 -4.09 -4.87
N SER A 235 4.93 -5.17 -5.21
CA SER A 235 5.27 -6.25 -4.27
C SER A 235 3.98 -6.81 -3.63
N ALA A 236 3.84 -6.83 -2.30
CA ALA A 236 2.61 -7.23 -1.61
C ALA A 236 1.37 -6.36 -1.95
N GLY A 237 1.56 -5.13 -2.44
CA GLY A 237 0.46 -4.28 -2.91
C GLY A 237 -0.15 -4.75 -4.23
N ALA A 238 0.61 -5.44 -5.09
CA ALA A 238 0.10 -6.01 -6.34
C ALA A 238 -0.96 -7.11 -6.11
N PRO A 239 -0.72 -8.18 -5.33
CA PRO A 239 -1.75 -9.16 -5.03
C PRO A 239 -2.91 -8.54 -4.25
N HIS A 240 -2.68 -7.55 -3.38
CA HIS A 240 -3.75 -6.79 -2.72
C HIS A 240 -4.67 -6.08 -3.74
N ALA A 241 -4.12 -5.42 -4.76
CA ALA A 241 -4.91 -4.79 -5.83
C ALA A 241 -5.78 -5.82 -6.58
N TYR A 242 -5.24 -7.01 -6.82
CA TYR A 242 -5.99 -8.10 -7.42
C TYR A 242 -7.10 -8.62 -6.49
N TYR A 243 -6.81 -8.86 -5.21
CA TYR A 243 -7.80 -9.29 -4.21
C TYR A 243 -8.92 -8.28 -4.05
N LEU A 244 -8.59 -6.99 -4.04
CA LEU A 244 -9.55 -5.90 -4.00
C LEU A 244 -10.52 -5.97 -5.19
N ALA A 245 -10.01 -6.17 -6.41
CA ALA A 245 -10.83 -6.26 -7.62
C ALA A 245 -11.64 -7.56 -7.71
N MET A 246 -11.12 -8.66 -7.17
CA MET A 246 -11.81 -9.95 -7.18
C MET A 246 -12.84 -10.08 -6.05
N SER A 247 -12.76 -9.26 -5.01
CA SER A 247 -13.71 -9.34 -3.91
C SER A 247 -15.15 -9.13 -4.38
N PRO A 248 -16.12 -9.97 -3.96
CA PRO A 248 -17.53 -9.80 -4.30
C PRO A 248 -18.07 -8.40 -3.95
N PHE A 249 -17.53 -7.77 -2.91
CA PHE A 249 -17.92 -6.42 -2.46
C PHE A 249 -17.55 -5.30 -3.45
N ASN A 250 -16.64 -5.56 -4.38
CA ASN A 250 -16.06 -4.56 -5.28
C ASN A 250 -16.32 -4.87 -6.77
N GLN A 251 -17.19 -5.84 -7.07
CA GLN A 251 -17.42 -6.28 -8.44
C GLN A 251 -17.90 -5.12 -9.33
N GLY A 252 -17.24 -4.95 -10.47
CA GLY A 252 -17.55 -3.90 -11.45
C GLY A 252 -17.06 -2.50 -11.06
N ARG A 253 -16.39 -2.35 -9.91
CA ARG A 253 -15.93 -1.04 -9.41
C ARG A 253 -14.50 -0.66 -9.80
N ILE A 254 -13.76 -1.60 -10.37
CA ILE A 254 -12.37 -1.42 -10.79
C ILE A 254 -12.29 -1.79 -12.25
N ARG A 255 -11.86 -0.82 -13.08
CA ARG A 255 -11.79 -1.02 -14.53
C ARG A 255 -10.47 -1.63 -14.97
N ARG A 256 -9.37 -1.29 -14.29
CA ARG A 256 -8.01 -1.73 -14.65
C ARG A 256 -7.14 -2.03 -13.44
N LEU A 257 -6.18 -2.93 -13.63
CA LEU A 257 -5.15 -3.28 -12.65
C LEU A 257 -3.74 -3.01 -13.19
N ILE A 258 -2.87 -2.56 -12.29
CA ILE A 258 -1.42 -2.48 -12.53
C ILE A 258 -0.71 -3.29 -11.44
N LEU A 259 -0.13 -4.44 -11.80
CA LEU A 259 0.51 -5.39 -10.86
C LEU A 259 2.03 -5.36 -11.07
N GLN A 260 2.74 -4.65 -10.20
CA GLN A 260 4.19 -4.48 -10.30
C GLN A 260 4.91 -5.44 -9.33
N SER A 261 5.71 -6.36 -9.85
CA SER A 261 6.60 -7.22 -9.07
C SER A 261 5.87 -7.99 -7.96
N GLY A 262 4.66 -8.45 -8.24
CA GLY A 262 3.90 -9.28 -7.31
C GLY A 262 2.79 -10.07 -7.99
N CYS A 263 2.48 -11.24 -7.43
CA CYS A 263 1.54 -12.21 -7.99
C CYS A 263 0.51 -12.66 -6.94
N PRO A 264 -0.80 -12.66 -7.26
CA PRO A 264 -1.86 -13.07 -6.34
C PRO A 264 -1.95 -14.57 -6.10
N PHE A 265 -1.48 -15.41 -7.02
CA PHE A 265 -1.61 -16.88 -6.94
C PHE A 265 -0.41 -17.58 -6.30
N HIS A 266 0.61 -16.83 -5.90
CA HIS A 266 1.79 -17.42 -5.27
C HIS A 266 1.60 -17.61 -3.75
N ASN A 267 2.10 -18.70 -3.18
CA ASN A 267 1.97 -19.01 -1.74
C ASN A 267 2.59 -17.96 -0.79
N TRP A 268 3.41 -17.04 -1.29
CA TRP A 268 3.94 -15.94 -0.46
C TRP A 268 2.92 -14.83 -0.26
N SER A 269 1.95 -14.68 -1.17
CA SER A 269 0.98 -13.58 -1.16
C SER A 269 -0.28 -13.85 -0.34
N HIS A 270 -0.43 -15.09 0.14
CA HIS A 270 -1.54 -15.50 1.01
C HIS A 270 -1.25 -16.81 1.75
N ILE A 271 -2.00 -17.09 2.80
CA ILE A 271 -1.99 -18.35 3.55
C ILE A 271 -3.37 -19.01 3.56
N LYS A 272 -3.41 -20.32 3.81
CA LYS A 272 -4.64 -21.10 3.97
C LYS A 272 -5.20 -20.97 5.38
N ALA A 273 -6.49 -21.26 5.55
CA ALA A 273 -7.18 -21.21 6.84
C ALA A 273 -6.49 -22.05 7.95
N ASN A 274 -5.94 -23.24 7.62
CA ASN A 274 -5.22 -24.05 8.60
C ASN A 274 -3.92 -23.39 9.08
N GLN A 275 -3.18 -22.72 8.18
CA GLN A 275 -1.99 -21.96 8.55
C GLN A 275 -2.36 -20.74 9.41
N ALA A 276 -3.52 -20.12 9.14
CA ALA A 276 -4.04 -19.05 9.98
C ALA A 276 -4.36 -19.54 11.41
N ILE A 277 -4.93 -20.74 11.56
CA ILE A 277 -5.18 -21.37 12.88
C ILE A 277 -3.87 -21.57 13.65
N GLU A 278 -2.85 -22.15 13.00
CA GLU A 278 -1.53 -22.38 13.62
C GLU A 278 -0.89 -21.06 14.07
N ARG A 279 -0.96 -20.04 13.21
CA ARG A 279 -0.49 -18.70 13.51
C ARG A 279 -1.22 -18.06 14.68
N PHE A 280 -2.55 -18.11 14.69
CA PHE A 280 -3.35 -17.56 15.79
C PHE A 280 -2.98 -18.20 17.12
N ASN A 281 -2.82 -19.53 17.16
CA ASN A 281 -2.42 -20.23 18.37
C ASN A 281 -1.01 -19.84 18.82
N THR A 282 -0.08 -19.65 17.89
CA THR A 282 1.28 -19.16 18.19
C THR A 282 1.25 -17.75 18.79
N VAL A 283 0.52 -16.82 18.16
CA VAL A 283 0.35 -15.44 18.68
C VAL A 283 -0.29 -15.45 20.07
N VAL A 284 -1.29 -16.28 20.30
CA VAL A 284 -1.92 -16.45 21.63
C VAL A 284 -0.93 -17.00 22.65
N HIS A 285 -0.10 -17.96 22.27
CA HIS A 285 0.90 -18.57 23.15
C HIS A 285 1.99 -17.57 23.54
N ASP A 286 2.63 -16.96 22.54
CA ASP A 286 3.78 -16.05 22.73
C ASP A 286 3.40 -14.80 23.53
N ASN A 287 2.16 -14.32 23.36
CA ASN A 287 1.64 -13.20 24.13
C ASN A 287 1.06 -13.58 25.50
N GLN A 288 1.26 -14.82 25.95
CA GLN A 288 0.80 -15.35 27.23
C GLN A 288 -0.74 -15.28 27.42
N CYS A 289 -1.47 -15.34 26.31
CA CYS A 289 -2.94 -15.39 26.30
C CYS A 289 -3.47 -16.84 26.28
N GLY A 290 -2.59 -17.84 26.19
CA GLY A 290 -2.96 -19.26 26.11
C GLY A 290 -3.63 -19.85 27.35
N MET A 291 -3.46 -19.23 28.52
CA MET A 291 -4.11 -19.66 29.77
C MET A 291 -5.62 -19.38 29.78
N MET A 292 -6.12 -18.57 28.86
CA MET A 292 -7.54 -18.24 28.75
C MET A 292 -8.33 -19.43 28.17
N THR A 293 -9.55 -19.64 28.67
CA THR A 293 -10.35 -20.83 28.35
C THR A 293 -11.14 -20.67 27.06
N THR A 294 -11.72 -19.49 26.85
CA THR A 294 -12.58 -19.21 25.70
C THR A 294 -11.86 -18.41 24.62
N PHE A 295 -12.40 -18.46 23.40
CA PHE A 295 -11.89 -17.65 22.29
C PHE A 295 -11.94 -16.14 22.59
N ASP A 296 -13.06 -15.67 23.15
CA ASP A 296 -13.27 -14.26 23.46
C ASP A 296 -12.29 -13.75 24.53
N GLU A 297 -11.98 -14.57 25.55
CA GLU A 297 -10.97 -14.24 26.56
C GLU A 297 -9.57 -14.14 25.95
N LYS A 298 -9.21 -15.08 25.05
CA LYS A 298 -7.92 -15.03 24.31
C LYS A 298 -7.82 -13.76 23.47
N LEU A 299 -8.85 -13.45 22.70
CA LEU A 299 -8.88 -12.27 21.84
C LEU A 299 -8.91 -10.96 22.65
N LYS A 300 -9.63 -10.94 23.78
CA LYS A 300 -9.61 -9.81 24.72
C LYS A 300 -8.21 -9.60 25.30
N CYS A 301 -7.53 -10.67 25.72
CA CYS A 301 -6.15 -10.60 26.19
C CYS A 301 -5.23 -9.97 25.13
N LEU A 302 -5.30 -10.41 23.87
CA LEU A 302 -4.52 -9.82 22.78
C LEU A 302 -4.84 -8.33 22.55
N ARG A 303 -6.11 -7.92 22.69
CA ARG A 303 -6.51 -6.51 22.52
C ARG A 303 -5.94 -5.60 23.61
N GLU A 304 -5.71 -6.12 24.80
CA GLU A 304 -5.21 -5.37 25.97
C GLU A 304 -3.66 -5.33 26.04
N LYS A 305 -2.97 -6.18 25.28
CA LYS A 305 -1.50 -6.20 25.24
C LYS A 305 -0.94 -4.94 24.57
N ASP A 306 0.29 -4.57 24.92
CA ASP A 306 0.98 -3.50 24.21
C ASP A 306 1.18 -3.85 22.73
N TYR A 307 1.11 -2.83 21.86
CA TYR A 307 1.24 -3.06 20.42
C TYR A 307 2.60 -3.69 20.08
N ASP A 308 3.66 -3.10 20.62
CA ASP A 308 5.03 -3.39 20.21
C ASP A 308 5.42 -4.80 20.70
N LEU A 309 4.89 -5.24 21.85
CA LEU A 309 5.00 -6.62 22.33
C LEU A 309 4.33 -7.65 21.41
N ILE A 310 3.14 -7.36 20.87
CA ILE A 310 2.47 -8.28 19.94
C ILE A 310 3.22 -8.33 18.61
N ALA A 311 3.69 -7.17 18.12
CA ALA A 311 4.42 -7.05 16.87
C ALA A 311 5.78 -7.77 16.93
N GLU A 312 6.48 -7.74 18.06
CA GLU A 312 7.76 -8.45 18.24
C GLU A 312 7.61 -9.97 18.06
N HIS A 313 6.55 -10.56 18.65
CA HIS A 313 6.26 -11.99 18.54
C HIS A 313 5.79 -12.42 17.15
N GLU A 314 5.53 -11.48 16.24
CA GLU A 314 5.14 -11.83 14.89
C GLU A 314 6.27 -12.53 14.11
N HIS A 315 7.55 -12.26 14.43
CA HIS A 315 8.67 -12.88 13.72
C HIS A 315 8.61 -14.41 13.77
N HIS A 316 8.15 -14.98 14.88
CA HIS A 316 7.99 -16.44 15.05
C HIS A 316 6.88 -17.05 14.20
N THR A 317 6.02 -16.22 13.60
CA THR A 317 4.93 -16.67 12.73
C THR A 317 5.32 -16.69 11.25
N TYR A 318 6.51 -16.21 10.91
CA TYR A 318 7.01 -16.21 9.53
C TYR A 318 7.73 -17.50 9.16
N THR A 319 7.48 -17.94 7.94
CA THR A 319 8.32 -18.92 7.25
C THR A 319 8.88 -18.24 6.00
N SER A 320 10.03 -18.72 5.50
CA SER A 320 10.63 -18.25 4.23
C SER A 320 9.71 -18.40 3.01
N SER A 321 8.58 -19.10 3.15
CA SER A 321 7.58 -19.29 2.11
C SER A 321 6.43 -18.27 2.14
N ASN A 322 6.19 -17.57 3.25
CA ASN A 322 4.99 -16.76 3.48
C ASN A 322 5.39 -15.32 3.82
N HIS A 323 5.35 -14.43 2.82
CA HIS A 323 5.78 -13.04 3.00
C HIS A 323 4.63 -12.11 3.34
N THR A 324 3.37 -12.47 3.09
CA THR A 324 2.19 -11.70 3.53
C THR A 324 1.38 -12.47 4.57
N ASN A 325 0.46 -11.74 5.21
CA ASN A 325 -0.43 -12.27 6.22
C ASN A 325 -1.86 -12.49 5.70
N VAL A 326 -2.13 -12.26 4.40
CA VAL A 326 -3.48 -12.40 3.83
C VAL A 326 -3.94 -13.84 3.95
N VAL A 327 -5.18 -14.05 4.39
CA VAL A 327 -5.77 -15.39 4.54
C VAL A 327 -6.80 -15.62 3.44
N ILE A 328 -6.71 -16.72 2.69
CA ILE A 328 -7.78 -17.13 1.78
C ILE A 328 -8.92 -17.75 2.61
N HIS A 329 -9.71 -16.91 3.25
CA HIS A 329 -10.87 -17.29 4.04
C HIS A 329 -11.88 -16.13 4.11
N GLY A 330 -13.15 -16.49 4.22
CA GLY A 330 -14.26 -15.56 4.42
C GLY A 330 -14.71 -14.86 3.14
N ASP A 331 -15.85 -14.16 3.26
CA ASP A 331 -16.59 -13.58 2.13
C ASP A 331 -15.76 -12.67 1.23
N TYR A 332 -14.79 -11.95 1.81
CA TYR A 332 -13.90 -11.08 1.05
C TYR A 332 -13.11 -11.84 -0.02
N MET A 333 -12.67 -13.06 0.28
CA MET A 333 -11.76 -13.86 -0.54
C MET A 333 -12.46 -15.03 -1.27
N ASN A 334 -13.77 -15.24 -1.07
CA ASN A 334 -14.51 -16.39 -1.64
C ASN A 334 -14.35 -16.50 -3.16
N ARG A 335 -14.52 -15.41 -3.91
CA ARG A 335 -14.35 -15.43 -5.37
C ARG A 335 -12.90 -15.74 -5.80
N PHE A 336 -11.92 -15.25 -5.05
CA PHE A 336 -10.52 -15.61 -5.31
C PHE A 336 -10.27 -17.09 -5.07
N GLN A 337 -10.85 -17.65 -4.00
CA GLN A 337 -10.79 -19.07 -3.70
C GLN A 337 -11.48 -19.93 -4.77
N GLU A 338 -12.61 -19.46 -5.32
CA GLU A 338 -13.27 -20.11 -6.45
C GLU A 338 -12.38 -20.13 -7.69
N ASN A 339 -11.80 -18.99 -8.07
CA ASN A 339 -10.89 -18.89 -9.22
C ASN A 339 -9.67 -19.83 -9.07
N LEU A 340 -9.12 -19.94 -7.85
CA LEU A 340 -8.04 -20.88 -7.54
C LEU A 340 -8.43 -22.34 -7.73
N ASN A 341 -9.70 -22.69 -7.50
CA ASN A 341 -10.19 -24.07 -7.59
C ASN A 341 -10.66 -24.45 -9.00
N SER A 342 -11.18 -23.47 -9.77
CA SER A 342 -11.72 -23.70 -11.11
C SER A 342 -10.67 -23.61 -12.22
N ASN A 343 -9.47 -23.07 -11.93
CA ASN A 343 -8.51 -22.58 -12.93
C ASN A 343 -9.14 -21.58 -13.93
N ASP A 344 -10.28 -20.99 -13.57
CA ASP A 344 -10.93 -19.93 -14.34
C ASP A 344 -10.50 -18.58 -13.76
N THR A 345 -9.46 -18.02 -14.35
CA THR A 345 -8.94 -16.70 -13.99
C THR A 345 -9.50 -15.61 -14.90
N GLN A 346 -10.55 -15.87 -15.67
CA GLN A 346 -11.04 -14.91 -16.65
C GLN A 346 -11.78 -13.76 -15.95
N THR A 347 -11.30 -12.54 -16.19
CA THR A 347 -11.91 -11.32 -15.66
C THR A 347 -12.02 -10.30 -16.79
N ASP A 348 -13.09 -9.50 -16.80
CA ASP A 348 -13.27 -8.40 -17.78
C ASP A 348 -12.45 -7.13 -17.42
N ILE A 349 -11.39 -7.29 -16.63
CA ILE A 349 -10.54 -6.21 -16.12
C ILE A 349 -9.27 -6.15 -16.95
N ASP A 350 -8.95 -4.97 -17.50
CA ASP A 350 -7.69 -4.79 -18.23
C ASP A 350 -6.53 -4.83 -17.22
N MET A 351 -5.50 -5.65 -17.46
CA MET A 351 -4.35 -5.78 -16.56
C MET A 351 -3.04 -5.39 -17.25
N LEU A 352 -2.22 -4.60 -16.57
CA LEU A 352 -0.80 -4.40 -16.87
C LEU A 352 0.01 -5.07 -15.77
N ILE A 353 0.83 -6.06 -16.13
CA ILE A 353 1.66 -6.84 -15.19
C ILE A 353 3.13 -6.75 -15.60
N GLY A 354 4.05 -6.77 -14.65
CA GLY A 354 5.48 -6.72 -14.97
C GLY A 354 6.38 -6.98 -13.76
N SER A 355 7.61 -7.39 -14.03
CA SER A 355 8.68 -7.63 -13.06
C SER A 355 9.95 -6.85 -13.43
N THR A 356 10.87 -6.76 -12.49
CA THR A 356 12.24 -6.29 -12.70
C THR A 356 13.17 -7.43 -13.06
N GLU A 357 14.37 -7.12 -13.56
CA GLU A 357 15.37 -8.11 -13.99
C GLU A 357 15.92 -8.93 -12.80
N ASP A 358 16.12 -8.28 -11.65
CA ASP A 358 16.83 -8.83 -10.48
C ASP A 358 15.96 -8.88 -9.21
N GLU A 359 14.71 -9.39 -9.30
CA GLU A 359 13.75 -9.46 -8.17
C GLU A 359 14.33 -10.13 -6.90
N GLY A 360 15.12 -11.20 -7.07
CA GLY A 360 15.68 -11.97 -5.97
C GLY A 360 16.77 -11.24 -5.16
N VAL A 361 17.49 -10.29 -5.77
CA VAL A 361 18.67 -9.66 -5.12
C VAL A 361 18.27 -8.91 -3.85
N TYR A 362 17.13 -8.21 -3.87
CA TYR A 362 16.65 -7.50 -2.68
C TYR A 362 16.21 -8.47 -1.58
N VAL A 363 15.54 -9.57 -1.95
CA VAL A 363 15.04 -10.59 -1.00
C VAL A 363 16.19 -11.38 -0.38
N ALA A 364 17.22 -11.72 -1.16
CA ALA A 364 18.39 -12.46 -0.69
C ALA A 364 19.22 -11.72 0.36
N VAL A 365 19.21 -10.37 0.33
CA VAL A 365 20.02 -9.54 1.25
C VAL A 365 19.34 -9.33 2.62
N ILE A 366 18.02 -9.41 2.72
CA ILE A 366 17.26 -9.12 3.96
C ILE A 366 17.50 -10.14 5.09
N PRO A 367 17.45 -11.48 4.86
CA PRO A 367 17.61 -12.48 5.92
C PRO A 367 18.99 -12.44 6.61
N ILE A 368 20.03 -11.99 5.91
CA ILE A 368 21.42 -12.11 6.36
C ILE A 368 21.74 -11.12 7.49
N ASN A 369 21.06 -9.97 7.55
CA ASN A 369 21.17 -9.04 8.68
C ASN A 369 20.61 -9.62 9.99
N ILE A 370 19.74 -10.64 9.91
CA ILE A 370 19.14 -11.29 11.08
C ILE A 370 20.06 -12.39 11.64
N GLU A 371 20.79 -13.11 10.78
CA GLU A 371 21.74 -14.14 11.23
C GLU A 371 23.11 -13.59 11.63
N GLN A 372 23.65 -12.58 10.92
CA GLN A 372 24.98 -12.02 11.23
C GLN A 372 25.01 -11.09 12.43
N SER A 373 23.86 -10.61 12.94
CA SER A 373 23.82 -9.84 14.21
C SER A 373 24.14 -10.68 15.45
N ASN A 374 24.23 -12.01 15.31
CA ASN A 374 24.71 -12.92 16.35
C ASN A 374 26.24 -13.14 16.34
N GLN A 375 26.97 -12.50 15.42
CA GLN A 375 28.44 -12.47 15.41
C GLN A 375 28.91 -11.01 15.30
N GLU A 376 29.70 -10.56 16.28
CA GLU A 376 30.26 -9.21 16.42
C GLU A 376 30.48 -8.48 15.08
N ALA A 377 29.51 -7.63 14.69
CA ALA A 377 29.64 -6.77 13.53
C ALA A 377 30.49 -5.55 13.94
N THR A 378 31.68 -5.46 13.37
CA THR A 378 32.60 -4.34 13.55
C THR A 378 31.94 -3.01 13.20
N THR A 379 32.11 -2.04 14.10
CA THR A 379 31.63 -0.65 14.03
C THR A 379 32.28 0.16 12.90
N ASP A 380 31.75 0.06 11.68
CA ASP A 380 32.10 1.00 10.61
C ASP A 380 30.82 1.73 10.16
N ASP A 381 30.68 3.01 10.53
CA ASP A 381 29.50 3.86 10.31
C ASP A 381 29.24 4.20 8.82
N ASN A 382 29.97 3.58 7.89
CA ASN A 382 29.85 3.80 6.44
C ASN A 382 29.52 2.53 5.66
N VAL A 383 28.69 1.65 6.22
CA VAL A 383 28.26 0.46 5.49
C VAL A 383 27.26 0.83 4.39
N ASN A 384 27.78 1.16 3.22
CA ASN A 384 27.00 1.36 2.00
C ASN A 384 26.32 0.03 1.63
N PHE A 385 24.98 0.02 1.54
CA PHE A 385 24.16 -1.16 1.22
C PHE A 385 24.69 -1.89 -0.02
N THR A 386 25.14 -1.13 -1.02
CA THR A 386 25.78 -1.61 -2.24
C THR A 386 27.04 -2.45 -1.96
N ASN A 387 27.87 -2.07 -1.00
CA ASN A 387 29.12 -2.79 -0.70
C ASN A 387 28.90 -4.10 0.06
N ILE A 388 27.86 -4.22 0.89
CA ILE A 388 27.49 -5.50 1.52
C ILE A 388 26.94 -6.44 0.45
N SER A 389 26.00 -5.96 -0.37
CA SER A 389 25.41 -6.77 -1.44
C SER A 389 26.48 -7.25 -2.43
N LEU A 390 27.45 -6.41 -2.78
CA LEU A 390 28.57 -6.77 -3.65
C LEU A 390 29.55 -7.77 -3.01
N LYS A 391 29.91 -7.60 -1.72
CA LYS A 391 30.78 -8.54 -1.00
C LYS A 391 30.13 -9.91 -0.81
N PHE A 392 28.81 -9.96 -0.60
CA PHE A 392 28.06 -11.21 -0.51
C PHE A 392 27.91 -11.89 -1.87
N LEU A 393 27.60 -11.13 -2.93
CA LEU A 393 27.62 -11.61 -4.32
C LEU A 393 29.01 -12.17 -4.69
N ASP A 394 30.11 -11.52 -4.28
CA ASP A 394 31.48 -12.01 -4.47
C ASP A 394 31.79 -13.28 -3.67
N ALA A 395 31.26 -13.42 -2.46
CA ALA A 395 31.50 -14.57 -1.59
C ALA A 395 30.67 -15.82 -1.98
N MET A 396 29.44 -15.64 -2.46
CA MET A 396 28.58 -16.73 -2.92
C MET A 396 28.90 -17.15 -4.37
N LEU A 397 29.40 -16.23 -5.21
CA LEU A 397 29.50 -16.45 -6.66
C LEU A 397 30.86 -15.98 -7.21
N PRO A 398 31.95 -16.75 -6.96
CA PRO A 398 33.30 -16.39 -7.40
C PRO A 398 33.50 -16.46 -8.93
N ASP A 399 32.57 -17.03 -9.70
CA ASP A 399 32.70 -17.23 -11.15
C ASP A 399 31.50 -16.62 -11.90
N LYS A 400 31.60 -15.30 -12.16
CA LYS A 400 30.50 -14.40 -12.53
C LYS A 400 29.95 -14.52 -13.95
N THR A 401 30.53 -15.32 -14.84
CA THR A 401 30.23 -15.21 -16.29
C THR A 401 29.31 -16.30 -16.83
N CYS A 402 29.29 -17.50 -16.25
CA CYS A 402 28.54 -18.61 -16.83
C CYS A 402 27.09 -18.71 -16.35
N LEU A 403 26.75 -18.20 -15.16
CA LEU A 403 25.45 -18.46 -14.56
C LEU A 403 24.35 -17.47 -14.97
N HIS A 404 24.66 -16.21 -15.28
CA HIS A 404 23.63 -15.28 -15.77
C HIS A 404 23.09 -15.77 -17.13
N GLU A 405 23.98 -16.07 -18.09
CA GLU A 405 23.58 -16.63 -19.38
C GLU A 405 22.92 -18.01 -19.26
N LYS A 406 23.42 -18.89 -18.38
CA LYS A 406 22.91 -20.26 -18.25
C LYS A 406 21.66 -20.37 -17.37
N ALA A 407 21.45 -19.47 -16.42
CA ALA A 407 20.18 -19.32 -15.69
C ALA A 407 19.12 -18.71 -16.62
N LEU A 408 19.48 -17.73 -17.45
CA LEU A 408 18.60 -17.22 -18.49
C LEU A 408 18.20 -18.34 -19.48
N GLU A 409 19.17 -19.15 -19.92
CA GLU A 409 18.96 -20.24 -20.90
C GLU A 409 18.24 -21.47 -20.31
N LEU A 410 18.53 -21.87 -19.06
CA LEU A 410 17.92 -23.04 -18.41
C LEU A 410 16.52 -22.74 -17.85
N TYR A 411 16.23 -21.52 -17.41
CA TYR A 411 14.96 -21.20 -16.73
C TYR A 411 13.97 -20.39 -17.57
N TYR A 412 14.41 -19.51 -18.48
CA TYR A 412 13.48 -18.68 -19.28
C TYR A 412 13.17 -19.22 -20.67
N ILE A 413 14.06 -19.99 -21.30
CA ILE A 413 13.88 -20.36 -22.71
C ILE A 413 13.27 -21.76 -22.90
N ASN A 414 13.56 -22.73 -22.01
CA ASN A 414 13.14 -24.13 -22.20
C ASN A 414 11.82 -24.53 -21.50
N LYS A 415 11.14 -23.62 -20.77
CA LYS A 415 9.87 -23.91 -20.07
C LYS A 415 8.73 -22.95 -20.36
N ILE A 416 8.93 -21.93 -21.18
CA ILE A 416 7.81 -21.16 -21.71
C ILE A 416 7.17 -22.02 -22.78
N SER A 417 5.99 -22.57 -22.50
CA SER A 417 5.17 -23.14 -23.58
C SER A 417 4.92 -22.00 -24.57
N ASN A 418 5.11 -22.25 -25.87
CA ASN A 418 4.91 -21.27 -26.94
C ASN A 418 3.44 -20.78 -27.07
N ASP A 419 2.58 -21.09 -26.09
CA ASP A 419 1.16 -20.76 -26.03
C ASP A 419 0.81 -19.83 -24.84
N CYS A 420 1.81 -19.19 -24.23
CA CYS A 420 1.66 -18.40 -22.99
C CYS A 420 1.52 -16.89 -23.22
N SER A 421 0.61 -16.45 -24.09
CA SER A 421 0.41 -15.01 -24.33
C SER A 421 -0.60 -14.32 -23.40
N GLN A 422 -1.34 -15.05 -22.55
CA GLN A 422 -2.56 -14.48 -21.94
C GLN A 422 -2.93 -14.87 -20.48
N SER A 423 -2.19 -15.73 -19.75
CA SER A 423 -2.62 -16.12 -18.38
C SER A 423 -1.77 -15.51 -17.25
N LEU A 424 -2.47 -14.99 -16.23
CA LEU A 424 -1.89 -14.49 -14.97
C LEU A 424 -1.12 -15.59 -14.22
N ASP A 425 -1.53 -16.85 -14.36
CA ASP A 425 -0.84 -18.03 -13.82
C ASP A 425 0.57 -18.23 -14.39
N CYS A 426 0.77 -17.92 -15.67
CA CYS A 426 2.08 -17.98 -16.30
C CYS A 426 3.02 -16.91 -15.73
N TYR A 427 2.53 -15.68 -15.61
CA TYR A 427 3.27 -14.60 -14.95
C TYR A 427 3.64 -14.96 -13.51
N CYS A 428 2.71 -15.53 -12.76
CA CYS A 428 2.94 -16.01 -11.40
C CYS A 428 4.03 -17.09 -11.31
N SER A 429 4.05 -18.02 -12.28
CA SER A 429 5.07 -19.07 -12.38
C SER A 429 6.45 -18.50 -12.74
N LEU A 430 6.49 -17.50 -13.62
CA LEU A 430 7.72 -16.80 -14.00
C LEU A 430 8.28 -16.00 -12.82
N PHE A 431 7.48 -15.12 -12.23
CA PHE A 431 7.86 -14.30 -11.07
C PHE A 431 8.50 -15.12 -9.95
N TYR A 432 7.95 -16.32 -9.68
CA TYR A 432 8.51 -17.22 -8.67
C TYR A 432 9.92 -17.71 -9.00
N ASN A 433 10.19 -18.06 -10.25
CA ASN A 433 11.52 -18.52 -10.64
C ASN A 433 12.56 -17.39 -10.62
N TYR A 434 12.16 -16.16 -10.95
CA TYR A 434 13.03 -14.97 -10.87
C TYR A 434 13.39 -14.59 -9.43
N SER A 435 12.51 -14.86 -8.46
CA SER A 435 12.66 -14.43 -7.06
C SER A 435 13.42 -15.42 -6.15
N ARG A 436 13.91 -16.55 -6.70
CA ARG A 436 14.54 -17.65 -5.93
C ARG A 436 16.07 -17.69 -5.97
N LEU A 437 16.72 -16.67 -6.53
CA LEU A 437 18.16 -16.39 -6.37
C LEU A 437 18.41 -15.70 -5.03
#